data_AF-A0AAX1Q4L4-F1
#
_entry.id   AF-A0AAX1Q4L4-F1
#
_cell.length_a   1.000
_cell.length_b   1.000
_cell.length_c   1.000
_cell.angle_alpha   90.00
_cell.angle_beta   90.00
_cell.angle_gamma   90.00
#
_symmetry.space_group_name_H-M   'P 1'
#
loop_
_entity.id
_entity.type
_entity.pdbx_description
1 polymer ?
#
loop_
_entity_poly.entity_id
_entity_poly.type
_entity_poly.pdbx_seq_one_letter_code
_entity_poly.pdbx_strand_id
1 'polypeptide(L)'
;MKYLFDFILAVSLNGFSYYIASLILRNGLPFWQALIIGFSVVSLGALTEAFGGPMWLIVLVPFPVGMFLLYSFLNVTIPQWFLTYIITLAIYTVIHIPMSYFFNFHSLIPAWKLS
;
A
#
# COMPACT_ATOMS: atom_id res chain seq x y z
N MET A 1 4.78 -19.64 8.66
CA MET A 1 3.36 -19.35 8.95
C MET A 1 3.12 -17.88 9.26
N LYS A 2 3.82 -17.30 10.27
CA LYS A 2 3.70 -15.87 10.61
C LYS A 2 4.01 -14.92 9.45
N TYR A 3 5.12 -15.14 8.72
CA TYR A 3 5.48 -14.37 7.51
C TYR A 3 4.34 -14.27 6.50
N LEU A 4 3.74 -15.42 6.14
CA LEU A 4 2.68 -15.46 5.12
C LEU A 4 1.42 -14.74 5.61
N PHE A 5 1.10 -14.88 6.90
CA PHE A 5 -0.02 -14.17 7.52
C PHE A 5 0.21 -12.65 7.51
N ASP A 6 1.38 -12.20 7.96
CA ASP A 6 1.74 -10.77 7.99
C ASP A 6 1.75 -10.17 6.59
N PHE A 7 2.25 -10.93 5.60
CA PHE A 7 2.23 -10.53 4.19
C PHE A 7 0.79 -10.39 3.64
N ILE A 8 -0.07 -11.39 3.85
CA ILE A 8 -1.47 -11.33 3.39
C ILE A 8 -2.22 -10.18 4.08
N LEU A 9 -1.96 -9.96 5.36
CA LEU A 9 -2.53 -8.87 6.14
C LEU A 9 -2.07 -7.52 5.57
N ALA A 10 -0.76 -7.35 5.31
CA ALA A 10 -0.20 -6.15 4.71
C ALA A 10 -0.81 -5.83 3.34
N VAL A 11 -0.93 -6.85 2.47
CA VAL A 11 -1.58 -6.73 1.15
C VAL A 11 -3.02 -6.26 1.30
N SER A 12 -3.76 -6.87 2.23
CA SER A 12 -5.17 -6.57 2.46
C SER A 12 -5.35 -5.14 2.98
N LEU A 13 -4.59 -4.74 4.00
CA LEU A 13 -4.68 -3.40 4.59
C LEU A 13 -4.28 -2.30 3.60
N ASN A 14 -3.22 -2.54 2.82
CA ASN A 14 -2.79 -1.61 1.79
C ASN A 14 -3.86 -1.50 0.70
N GLY A 15 -4.36 -2.64 0.18
CA GLY A 15 -5.45 -2.65 -0.80
C GLY A 15 -6.72 -1.97 -0.29
N PHE A 16 -7.10 -2.18 0.97
CA PHE A 16 -8.24 -1.49 1.59
C PHE A 16 -8.05 0.03 1.64
N SER A 17 -6.83 0.51 1.86
CA SER A 17 -6.54 1.95 1.85
C SER A 17 -6.87 2.57 0.49
N TYR A 18 -6.45 1.92 -0.60
CA TYR A 18 -6.79 2.35 -1.97
C TYR A 18 -8.30 2.28 -2.25
N TYR A 19 -8.93 1.18 -1.83
CA TYR A 19 -10.37 0.98 -2.03
C TYR A 19 -11.19 2.06 -1.31
N ILE A 20 -10.93 2.29 -0.01
CA ILE A 20 -11.66 3.29 0.79
C ILE A 20 -11.43 4.70 0.22
N ALA A 21 -10.20 5.05 -0.14
CA ALA A 21 -9.92 6.35 -0.76
C ALA A 21 -10.74 6.57 -2.04
N SER A 22 -10.85 5.54 -2.87
CA SER A 22 -11.64 5.60 -4.09
C SER A 22 -13.15 5.75 -3.81
N LEU A 23 -13.67 5.16 -2.73
CA LEU A 23 -15.07 5.28 -2.33
C LEU A 23 -15.39 6.69 -1.85
N ILE A 24 -14.50 7.29 -1.05
CA ILE A 24 -14.67 8.66 -0.54
C ILE A 24 -14.82 9.66 -1.68
N LEU A 25 -14.01 9.51 -2.73
CA LEU A 25 -14.07 10.38 -3.90
C LEU A 25 -15.02 9.89 -5.01
N ARG A 26 -15.71 8.76 -4.80
CA ARG A 26 -16.60 8.11 -5.77
C ARG A 26 -15.93 7.80 -7.12
N ASN A 27 -14.63 7.52 -7.10
CA ASN A 27 -13.82 7.24 -8.29
C ASN A 27 -13.85 5.76 -8.71
N GLY A 28 -14.68 4.93 -8.07
CA GLY A 28 -15.13 3.65 -8.63
C GLY A 28 -14.08 2.54 -8.72
N LEU A 29 -12.98 2.60 -7.97
CA LEU A 29 -11.96 1.54 -7.99
C LEU A 29 -12.57 0.22 -7.47
N PRO A 30 -12.68 -0.82 -8.32
CA PRO A 30 -13.16 -2.12 -7.89
C PRO A 30 -12.24 -2.75 -6.83
N PHE A 31 -12.83 -3.49 -5.91
CA PHE A 31 -12.11 -4.09 -4.79
C PHE A 31 -10.92 -4.97 -5.23
N TRP A 32 -11.09 -5.76 -6.28
CA TRP A 32 -10.03 -6.62 -6.84
C TRP A 32 -8.88 -5.82 -7.45
N GLN A 33 -9.13 -4.66 -8.06
CA GLN A 33 -8.07 -3.78 -8.56
C GLN A 33 -7.27 -3.17 -7.39
N ALA A 34 -7.97 -2.78 -6.31
CA ALA A 34 -7.32 -2.30 -5.10
C ALA A 34 -6.42 -3.36 -4.45
N LEU A 35 -6.86 -4.63 -4.42
CA LEU A 35 -6.03 -5.75 -3.97
C LEU A 35 -4.81 -6.00 -4.86
N ILE A 36 -4.93 -5.85 -6.19
CA ILE A 36 -3.79 -5.94 -7.10
C ILE A 36 -2.75 -4.87 -6.76
N ILE A 37 -3.19 -3.62 -6.56
CA ILE A 37 -2.29 -2.54 -6.13
C ILE A 37 -1.61 -2.91 -4.80
N GLY A 38 -2.40 -3.34 -3.81
CA GLY A 38 -1.90 -3.78 -2.50
C GLY A 38 -0.83 -4.86 -2.62
N PHE A 39 -1.09 -5.89 -3.43
CA PHE A 39 -0.19 -6.99 -3.68
C PHE A 39 1.11 -6.55 -4.35
N SER A 40 1.02 -5.75 -5.41
CA SER A 40 2.20 -5.25 -6.14
C SER A 40 3.10 -4.41 -5.23
N VAL A 41 2.52 -3.46 -4.48
CA VAL A 41 3.26 -2.56 -3.59
C VAL A 41 3.96 -3.34 -2.46
N VAL A 42 3.25 -4.23 -1.79
CA VAL A 42 3.82 -5.00 -0.67
C VAL A 42 4.86 -6.02 -1.17
N SER A 43 4.61 -6.68 -2.30
CA SER A 43 5.58 -7.61 -2.90
C SER A 43 6.86 -6.91 -3.28
N LEU A 44 6.78 -5.72 -3.89
CA LEU A 44 7.98 -4.95 -4.24
C LEU A 44 8.74 -4.45 -3.01
N GLY A 45 8.04 -4.06 -1.95
CA GLY A 45 8.67 -3.72 -0.67
C GLY A 45 9.45 -4.91 -0.11
N ALA A 46 8.78 -6.07 -0.02
CA ALA A 46 9.38 -7.31 0.49
C ALA A 46 10.55 -7.80 -0.39
N LEU A 47 10.45 -7.69 -1.72
CA LEU A 47 11.54 -8.04 -2.63
C LEU A 47 12.73 -7.10 -2.44
N THR A 48 12.49 -5.79 -2.34
CA THR A 48 13.55 -4.79 -2.13
C THR A 48 14.28 -5.05 -0.81
N GLU A 49 13.54 -5.44 0.23
CA GLU A 49 14.12 -5.87 1.51
C GLU A 49 14.91 -7.18 1.38
N ALA A 50 14.38 -8.17 0.67
CA ALA A 50 15.05 -9.45 0.44
C ALA A 50 16.38 -9.30 -0.32
N PHE A 51 16.49 -8.30 -1.20
CA PHE A 51 17.75 -7.93 -1.87
C PHE A 51 18.71 -7.13 -0.99
N GLY A 52 18.39 -6.91 0.30
CA GLY A 52 19.22 -6.13 1.22
C GLY A 52 19.18 -4.62 0.96
N GLY A 53 18.11 -4.12 0.32
CA GLY A 53 17.94 -2.71 0.01
C GLY A 53 17.87 -1.85 1.29
N PRO A 54 18.41 -0.63 1.27
CA PRO A 54 18.30 0.29 2.41
C PRO A 54 16.84 0.71 2.64
N MET A 55 16.51 1.11 3.87
CA MET A 55 15.13 1.40 4.28
C MET A 55 14.40 2.42 3.38
N TRP A 56 15.09 3.46 2.91
CA TRP A 56 14.50 4.44 1.99
C TRP A 56 14.13 3.84 0.63
N LEU A 57 14.84 2.81 0.16
CA LEU A 57 14.58 2.15 -1.12
C LEU A 57 13.37 1.23 -1.03
N ILE A 58 13.22 0.55 0.11
CA ILE A 58 12.04 -0.27 0.45
C ILE A 58 10.76 0.59 0.41
N VAL A 59 10.87 1.87 0.77
CA VAL A 59 9.79 2.86 0.65
C VAL A 59 9.66 3.39 -0.78
N LEU A 60 10.77 3.78 -1.40
CA LEU A 60 10.74 4.49 -2.67
C LEU A 60 10.30 3.60 -3.84
N VAL A 61 10.66 2.32 -3.86
CA VAL A 61 10.36 1.42 -5.00
C VAL A 61 8.86 1.13 -5.15
N PRO A 62 8.11 0.82 -4.07
CA PRO A 62 6.67 0.55 -4.18
C PRO A 62 5.83 1.78 -4.51
N PHE A 63 6.28 2.98 -4.14
CA PHE A 63 5.53 4.24 -4.32
C PHE A 63 5.16 4.52 -5.79
N PRO A 64 6.11 4.58 -6.75
CA PRO A 64 5.82 4.77 -8.17
C PRO A 64 4.89 3.71 -8.73
N VAL A 65 5.03 2.46 -8.28
CA VAL A 65 4.17 1.36 -8.76
C VAL A 65 2.74 1.51 -8.27
N GLY A 66 2.54 1.85 -7.00
CA GLY A 66 1.22 2.15 -6.45
C GLY A 66 0.57 3.35 -7.15
N MET A 67 1.34 4.42 -7.37
CA MET A 67 0.92 5.62 -8.09
C MET A 67 0.49 5.30 -9.53
N PHE A 68 1.31 4.54 -10.25
CA PHE A 68 1.07 4.15 -11.63
C PHE A 68 -0.16 3.25 -11.77
N LEU A 69 -0.26 2.19 -10.97
CA LEU A 69 -1.42 1.28 -11.02
C LEU A 69 -2.72 2.00 -10.64
N LEU A 70 -2.68 2.87 -9.62
CA LEU A 70 -3.83 3.68 -9.24
C LEU A 70 -4.28 4.60 -10.40
N TYR A 71 -3.32 5.21 -11.11
CA TYR A 71 -3.61 6.03 -12.29
C TYR A 71 -4.25 5.21 -13.41
N SER A 72 -3.66 4.06 -13.74
CA SER A 72 -4.15 3.16 -14.79
C SER A 72 -5.55 2.61 -14.49
N PHE A 73 -5.88 2.37 -13.23
CA PHE A 73 -7.16 1.76 -12.84
C PHE A 73 -8.30 2.76 -12.62
N LEU A 74 -8.03 3.94 -12.07
CA LEU A 74 -9.10 4.92 -11.79
C LEU A 74 -9.69 5.55 -13.05
N ASN A 75 -8.89 5.72 -14.12
CA ASN A 75 -9.33 6.39 -15.36
C ASN A 75 -9.99 7.77 -15.11
N VAL A 76 -9.40 8.57 -14.22
CA VAL A 76 -9.86 9.92 -13.84
C VAL A 76 -8.85 10.99 -14.23
N THR A 77 -9.22 12.26 -14.07
CA THR A 77 -8.29 13.38 -14.32
C THR A 77 -7.09 13.35 -13.36
N ILE A 78 -5.95 13.92 -13.79
CA ILE A 78 -4.72 13.96 -12.99
C ILE A 78 -4.95 14.57 -11.58
N PRO A 79 -5.69 15.69 -11.40
CA PRO A 79 -5.95 16.22 -10.07
C PRO A 79 -6.76 15.27 -9.17
N GLN A 80 -7.76 14.59 -9.74
CA GLN A 80 -8.58 13.62 -8.99
C GLN A 80 -7.77 12.38 -8.61
N TRP A 81 -6.93 11.88 -9.50
CA TRP A 81 -6.01 10.79 -9.20
C TRP A 81 -5.04 11.18 -8.08
N PHE A 82 -4.42 12.36 -8.18
CA PHE A 82 -3.47 12.84 -7.18
C PHE A 82 -4.14 13.03 -5.82
N LEU A 83 -5.35 13.58 -5.79
CA LEU A 83 -6.15 13.68 -4.57
C LEU A 83 -6.49 12.31 -4.00
N THR A 84 -6.89 11.35 -4.84
CA THR A 84 -7.15 9.95 -4.41
C THR A 84 -5.91 9.33 -3.79
N TYR A 85 -4.75 9.59 -4.36
CA TYR A 85 -3.47 9.10 -3.84
C TYR A 85 -3.14 9.71 -2.47
N ILE A 86 -3.29 11.02 -2.30
CA ILE A 86 -3.09 11.68 -1.00
C ILE A 86 -4.02 11.12 0.07
N ILE A 87 -5.31 10.94 -0.25
CA ILE A 87 -6.29 10.36 0.67
C ILE A 87 -5.91 8.90 0.99
N THR A 88 -5.45 8.14 0.00
CA THR A 88 -4.93 6.78 0.21
C THR A 88 -3.80 6.79 1.23
N LEU A 89 -2.80 7.67 1.08
CA LEU A 89 -1.68 7.78 2.02
C LEU A 89 -2.14 8.14 3.43
N ALA A 90 -3.12 9.05 3.55
CA ALA A 90 -3.68 9.42 4.84
C ALA A 90 -4.37 8.22 5.52
N ILE A 91 -5.25 7.51 4.79
CA ILE A 91 -5.94 6.31 5.30
C ILE A 91 -4.94 5.22 5.65
N TYR A 92 -3.98 4.97 4.76
CA TYR A 92 -2.92 4.00 4.95
C TYR A 92 -2.17 4.26 6.25
N THR A 93 -1.78 5.52 6.50
CA THR A 93 -1.10 5.94 7.73
C THR A 93 -1.97 5.71 8.96
N VAL A 94 -3.25 6.08 8.91
CA VAL A 94 -4.21 5.87 10.00
C VAL A 94 -4.41 4.38 10.31
N ILE A 95 -4.42 3.52 9.29
CA ILE A 95 -4.52 2.06 9.46
C ILE A 95 -3.21 1.47 9.98
N HIS A 96 -2.06 1.99 9.54
CA HIS A 96 -0.76 1.45 9.89
C HIS A 96 -0.32 1.79 11.31
N ILE A 97 -0.62 2.98 11.83
CA ILE A 97 -0.29 3.35 13.22
C ILE A 97 -0.77 2.31 14.26
N PRO A 98 -2.07 1.94 14.32
CA PRO A 98 -2.54 0.94 15.27
C PRO A 98 -2.01 -0.46 14.93
N MET A 99 -1.84 -0.82 13.65
CA MET A 99 -1.26 -2.12 13.32
C MET A 99 0.20 -2.25 13.72
N SER A 100 1.01 -1.21 13.56
CA SER A 100 2.38 -1.18 14.07
C SER A 100 2.42 -1.36 15.59
N TYR A 101 1.43 -0.83 16.32
CA TYR A 101 1.30 -1.04 17.77
C TYR A 101 0.94 -2.49 18.13
N PHE A 102 -0.06 -3.09 17.47
CA PHE A 102 -0.51 -4.46 17.80
C PHE A 102 0.44 -5.56 17.33
N PHE A 103 1.16 -5.33 16.23
CA PHE A 103 1.97 -6.37 15.57
C PHE A 103 3.49 -6.09 15.58
N ASN A 104 3.93 -5.03 16.28
CA ASN A 104 5.35 -4.62 16.39
C ASN A 104 6.04 -4.35 15.05
N PHE A 105 5.36 -3.71 14.10
CA PHE A 105 6.00 -3.31 12.84
C PHE A 105 6.88 -2.07 13.05
N HIS A 106 8.16 -2.18 12.69
CA HIS A 106 9.15 -1.11 12.86
C HIS A 106 9.00 0.08 11.90
N SER A 107 8.17 -0.03 10.86
CA SER A 107 8.06 1.00 9.82
C SER A 107 6.60 1.25 9.42
N LEU A 108 6.28 2.54 9.23
CA LEU A 108 5.00 3.08 8.76
C LEU A 108 4.72 2.81 7.27
N ILE A 109 5.68 2.23 6.56
CA ILE A 109 5.68 1.88 5.12
C ILE A 109 6.28 0.45 5.05
N PRO A 110 5.95 -0.45 4.10
CA PRO A 110 6.30 -1.89 4.12
C PRO A 110 7.80 -2.22 4.15
N ALA A 111 8.50 -1.85 5.21
CA ALA A 111 9.60 -2.60 5.79
C ALA A 111 8.97 -3.41 6.91
N TRP A 112 8.11 -4.35 6.52
CA TRP A 112 7.75 -5.43 7.40
C TRP A 112 9.06 -6.16 7.60
N LYS A 113 9.78 -5.93 8.71
CA LYS A 113 10.86 -6.83 9.09
C LYS A 113 10.22 -8.19 9.22
N LEU A 114 10.29 -8.96 8.15
CA LEU A 114 9.61 -10.23 8.02
C LEU A 114 10.44 -11.35 8.69
N SER A 115 11.22 -10.98 9.71
CA SER A 115 12.09 -11.86 10.51
C SER A 115 11.31 -12.58 11.60
#